data_AF-A0A1I6KSP8-F1
#
_entry.id   AF-A0A1I6KSP8-F1
#
_cell.length_a   1.000
_cell.length_b   1.000
_cell.length_c   1.000
_cell.angle_alpha   90.00
_cell.angle_beta   90.00
_cell.angle_gamma   90.00
#
_symmetry.space_group_name_H-M   'P 1'
#
loop_
_entity.id
_entity.type
_entity.pdbx_description
1 polymer ?
#
loop_
_entity_poly.entity_id
_entity_poly.type
_entity_poly.pdbx_seq_one_letter_code
_entity_poly.pdbx_strand_id
1 'polypeptide(L)'
;MLSAAGLGADVPHGVQHGLSTRIKAIVDHAVAEYTTLNLPMLQTELDHQADRNRARSYRPGEGLEPEFEGLPLDPEPQPGAPFLFTISGLAEEADAGVPALPPLSDEAKAALRQEVGLADDYANMIGREVCTILLHHRLRIQAAISQYVEPQIEAMLEELTRSLDAPFDPNEPPTI
;
A
#
# COMPACT_ATOMS: atom_id res chain seq x y z
N MET A 1 -7.45 -2.01 13.20
CA MET A 1 -8.08 -2.85 12.16
C MET A 1 -7.78 -4.34 12.29
N LEU A 2 -6.53 -4.80 12.19
CA LEU A 2 -6.20 -6.25 12.22
C LEU A 2 -6.73 -6.97 13.46
N SER A 3 -6.56 -6.37 14.66
CA SER A 3 -7.13 -6.93 15.89
C SER A 3 -8.67 -6.97 15.90
N ALA A 4 -9.33 -6.01 15.25
CA ALA A 4 -10.80 -5.99 15.13
C ALA A 4 -11.29 -7.11 14.18
N ALA A 5 -10.52 -7.42 13.14
CA ALA A 5 -10.72 -8.59 12.29
C ALA A 5 -10.37 -9.92 12.97
N GLY A 6 -9.81 -9.87 14.20
CA GLY A 6 -9.39 -11.05 14.95
C GLY A 6 -8.12 -11.71 14.47
N LEU A 7 -7.29 -10.99 13.71
CA LEU A 7 -5.99 -11.47 13.25
C LEU A 7 -4.94 -11.22 14.34
N GLY A 8 -4.35 -12.31 14.84
CA GLY A 8 -3.22 -12.30 15.76
C GLY A 8 -1.88 -12.40 15.04
N ALA A 9 -0.81 -12.52 15.82
CA ALA A 9 0.57 -12.68 15.30
C ALA A 9 0.81 -14.04 14.61
N ASP A 10 -0.13 -14.98 14.75
CA ASP A 10 -0.15 -16.32 14.19
C ASP A 10 -0.61 -16.39 12.73
N VAL A 11 -1.19 -15.29 12.22
CA VAL A 11 -1.66 -15.21 10.83
C VAL A 11 -0.49 -14.77 9.92
N PRO A 12 -0.26 -15.42 8.75
CA PRO A 12 0.82 -15.03 7.85
C PRO A 12 0.77 -13.56 7.44
N HIS A 13 1.96 -12.93 7.30
CA HIS A 13 2.08 -11.52 6.95
C HIS A 13 1.32 -11.16 5.66
N GLY A 14 1.38 -12.01 4.63
CA GLY A 14 0.66 -11.77 3.37
C GLY A 14 -0.87 -11.68 3.54
N VAL A 15 -1.45 -12.44 4.46
CA VAL A 15 -2.90 -12.38 4.77
C VAL A 15 -3.22 -11.09 5.53
N GLN A 16 -2.40 -10.72 6.51
CA GLN A 16 -2.56 -9.47 7.26
C GLN A 16 -2.44 -8.25 6.34
N HIS A 17 -1.41 -8.23 5.50
CA HIS A 17 -1.16 -7.18 4.53
C HIS A 17 -2.31 -7.08 3.52
N GLY A 18 -2.69 -8.20 2.89
CA GLY A 18 -3.76 -8.23 1.91
C GLY A 18 -5.11 -7.74 2.46
N LEU A 19 -5.46 -8.10 3.70
CA LEU A 19 -6.65 -7.55 4.36
C LEU A 19 -6.49 -6.06 4.63
N SER A 20 -5.37 -5.63 5.20
CA SER A 20 -5.13 -4.22 5.54
C SER A 20 -5.22 -3.32 4.31
N THR A 21 -4.60 -3.71 3.20
CA THR A 21 -4.62 -2.95 1.94
C THR A 21 -6.03 -2.83 1.38
N ARG A 22 -6.81 -3.91 1.37
CA ARG A 22 -8.21 -3.87 0.90
C ARG A 22 -9.11 -3.02 1.76
N ILE A 23 -8.96 -3.09 3.09
CA ILE A 23 -9.76 -2.25 3.98
C ILE A 23 -9.34 -0.78 3.87
N LYS A 24 -8.04 -0.50 3.76
CA LYS A 24 -7.53 0.84 3.48
C LYS A 24 -8.17 1.40 2.21
N ALA A 25 -8.21 0.64 1.11
CA ALA A 25 -8.85 1.07 -0.13
C ALA A 25 -10.34 1.41 0.03
N ILE A 26 -11.08 0.70 0.88
CA ILE A 26 -12.49 1.03 1.18
C ILE A 26 -12.58 2.39 1.91
N VAL A 27 -11.72 2.61 2.91
CA VAL A 27 -11.69 3.89 3.65
C VAL A 27 -11.29 5.03 2.71
N ASP A 28 -10.23 4.85 1.93
CA ASP A 28 -9.72 5.83 0.97
C ASP A 28 -10.80 6.21 -0.05
N HIS A 29 -11.58 5.23 -0.53
CA HIS A 29 -12.70 5.49 -1.45
C HIS A 29 -13.80 6.35 -0.80
N ALA A 30 -14.21 6.03 0.43
CA ALA A 30 -15.21 6.81 1.15
C ALA A 30 -14.72 8.24 1.43
N VAL A 31 -13.45 8.41 1.80
CA VAL A 31 -12.83 9.72 2.00
C VAL A 31 -12.82 10.50 0.68
N ALA A 32 -12.44 9.87 -0.43
CA ALA A 32 -12.44 10.53 -1.75
C ALA A 32 -13.83 11.01 -2.17
N GLU A 33 -14.88 10.21 -1.92
CA GLU A 33 -16.26 10.61 -2.17
C GLU A 33 -16.67 11.79 -1.28
N TYR A 34 -16.36 11.73 0.01
CA TYR A 34 -16.62 12.82 0.94
C TYR A 34 -15.88 14.11 0.54
N THR A 35 -14.61 14.01 0.16
CA THR A 35 -13.79 15.14 -0.30
C THR A 35 -14.42 15.78 -1.54
N THR A 36 -14.81 14.97 -2.53
CA THR A 36 -15.43 15.46 -3.77
C THR A 36 -16.72 16.23 -3.50
N LEU A 37 -17.55 15.74 -2.56
CA LEU A 37 -18.87 16.32 -2.28
C LEU A 37 -18.82 17.52 -1.34
N ASN A 38 -17.84 17.59 -0.43
CA ASN A 38 -17.88 18.51 0.72
C ASN A 38 -16.68 19.45 0.82
N LEU A 39 -15.55 19.12 0.19
CA LEU A 39 -14.25 19.79 0.39
C LEU A 39 -13.72 20.35 -0.93
N PRO A 40 -14.35 21.41 -1.50
CA PRO A 40 -14.05 21.89 -2.84
C PRO A 40 -12.64 22.49 -2.98
N MET A 41 -12.08 23.10 -1.93
CA MET A 41 -10.72 23.66 -1.98
C MET A 41 -9.69 22.53 -2.05
N LEU A 42 -9.85 21.52 -1.20
CA LEU A 42 -9.02 20.33 -1.19
C LEU A 42 -9.15 19.55 -2.50
N GLN A 43 -10.37 19.36 -3.00
CA GLN A 43 -10.59 18.67 -4.27
C GLN A 43 -9.91 19.40 -5.43
N THR A 44 -10.03 20.73 -5.50
CA THR A 44 -9.37 21.53 -6.54
C THR A 44 -7.85 21.38 -6.48
N GLU A 45 -7.26 21.39 -5.28
CA GLU A 45 -5.82 21.19 -5.12
C GLU A 45 -5.39 19.77 -5.52
N LEU A 46 -6.16 18.74 -5.15
CA LEU A 46 -5.91 17.36 -5.58
C LEU A 46 -5.98 17.22 -7.10
N ASP A 47 -6.95 17.88 -7.75
CA ASP A 47 -7.08 17.89 -9.21
C ASP A 47 -5.88 18.58 -9.88
N HIS A 48 -5.42 19.71 -9.34
CA HIS A 48 -4.20 20.37 -9.82
C HIS A 48 -2.98 19.46 -9.68
N GLN A 49 -2.82 18.76 -8.55
CA GLN A 49 -1.72 17.81 -8.36
C GLN A 49 -1.85 16.61 -9.30
N ALA A 50 -3.06 16.11 -9.53
CA ALA A 50 -3.32 15.04 -10.48
C ALA A 50 -2.99 15.47 -11.92
N ASP A 51 -3.30 16.71 -12.32
CA ASP A 51 -2.92 17.27 -13.61
C ASP A 51 -1.42 17.44 -13.77
N ARG A 52 -0.71 17.89 -12.72
CA ARG A 52 0.76 17.94 -12.72
C ARG A 52 1.37 16.57 -12.89
N ASN A 53 0.90 15.58 -12.11
CA ASN A 53 1.34 14.20 -12.23
C ASN A 53 1.05 13.72 -13.67
N ARG A 54 -0.18 13.95 -14.16
CA ARG A 54 -0.68 14.02 -15.56
C ARG A 54 0.33 14.46 -16.61
N ALA A 55 1.08 15.51 -16.32
CA ALA A 55 2.00 16.15 -17.25
C ALA A 55 3.42 15.58 -17.23
N ARG A 56 3.80 14.81 -16.19
CA ARG A 56 5.13 14.19 -16.10
C ARG A 56 5.34 13.21 -17.24
N SER A 57 6.48 13.30 -17.91
CA SER A 57 6.87 12.43 -19.02
C SER A 57 7.35 11.04 -18.58
N TYR A 58 7.73 10.88 -17.31
CA TYR A 58 8.23 9.63 -16.75
C TYR A 58 7.66 9.38 -15.35
N ARG A 59 7.10 8.18 -15.12
CA ARG A 59 6.42 7.78 -13.88
C ARG A 59 6.68 6.30 -13.59
N PRO A 60 7.78 5.98 -12.89
CA PRO A 60 8.19 4.60 -12.69
C PRO A 60 7.26 3.79 -11.78
N GLY A 61 6.43 4.45 -10.97
CA GLY A 61 5.45 3.81 -10.08
C GLY A 61 4.05 3.61 -10.67
N GLU A 62 3.77 4.11 -11.88
CA GLU A 62 2.42 3.98 -12.47
C GLU A 62 2.23 2.62 -13.15
N GLY A 63 1.06 2.00 -12.96
CA GLY A 63 0.71 0.74 -13.60
C GLY A 63 1.35 -0.51 -12.97
N LEU A 64 1.90 -0.39 -11.77
CA LEU A 64 2.43 -1.52 -11.01
C LEU A 64 1.30 -2.38 -10.44
N GLU A 65 1.58 -3.68 -10.30
CA GLU A 65 0.67 -4.58 -9.58
C GLU A 65 0.64 -4.22 -8.08
N PRO A 66 -0.47 -4.47 -7.36
CA PRO A 66 -0.62 -4.05 -5.96
C PRO A 66 0.50 -4.52 -5.02
N GLU A 67 1.10 -5.67 -5.28
CA GLU A 67 2.24 -6.21 -4.53
C GLU A 67 3.52 -5.35 -4.62
N PHE A 68 3.64 -4.53 -5.65
CA PHE A 68 4.78 -3.62 -5.85
C PHE A 68 4.47 -2.18 -5.40
N GLU A 69 3.23 -1.91 -4.98
CA GLU A 69 2.83 -0.58 -4.52
C GLU A 69 3.58 -0.22 -3.22
N GLY A 70 4.37 0.86 -3.28
CA GLY A 70 5.13 1.35 -2.12
C GLY A 70 6.48 0.67 -1.88
N LEU A 71 6.96 -0.19 -2.79
CA LEU A 71 8.34 -0.67 -2.76
C LEU A 71 9.32 0.46 -3.11
N PRO A 72 10.54 0.45 -2.52
CA PRO A 72 11.58 1.41 -2.89
C PRO A 72 11.97 1.23 -4.37
N LEU A 73 11.96 2.33 -5.13
CA LEU A 73 12.27 2.34 -6.56
C LEU A 73 13.74 2.04 -6.85
N ASP A 74 14.63 2.51 -6.00
CA ASP A 74 16.06 2.31 -6.12
C ASP A 74 16.62 1.56 -4.89
N PRO A 75 17.59 0.66 -5.08
CA PRO A 75 18.27 0.00 -3.97
C PRO A 75 19.19 0.99 -3.23
N GLU A 76 19.48 0.69 -1.95
CA GLU A 76 20.47 1.43 -1.19
C GLU A 76 21.86 1.35 -1.85
N PRO A 77 22.55 2.49 -2.06
CA PRO A 77 23.83 2.52 -2.76
C PRO A 77 24.93 1.79 -1.96
N GLN A 78 25.67 0.91 -2.62
CA GLN A 78 26.82 0.22 -2.03
C GLN A 78 28.09 1.09 -2.10
N PRO A 79 28.91 1.16 -1.04
CA PRO A 79 30.16 1.91 -1.06
C PRO A 79 31.08 1.47 -2.22
N GLY A 80 31.46 2.41 -3.08
CA GLY A 80 32.38 2.17 -4.21
C GLY A 80 31.72 1.71 -5.52
N ALA A 81 30.41 1.49 -5.55
CA ALA A 81 29.70 1.19 -6.79
C ALA A 81 29.45 2.48 -7.61
N PRO A 82 29.76 2.50 -8.92
CA PRO A 82 29.45 3.63 -9.77
C PRO A 82 27.96 3.61 -10.15
N PHE A 83 27.17 4.51 -9.59
CA PHE A 83 25.80 4.77 -10.07
C PHE A 83 25.84 5.96 -11.03
N LEU A 84 25.54 5.73 -12.32
CA LEU A 84 25.50 6.81 -13.31
C LEU A 84 24.12 7.52 -13.34
N PHE A 85 23.05 6.89 -12.85
CA PHE A 85 21.72 7.48 -12.67
C PHE A 85 20.82 6.57 -11.80
N THR A 86 19.83 7.14 -11.12
CA THR A 86 18.81 6.41 -10.33
C THR A 86 17.43 6.59 -10.97
N ILE A 87 16.52 5.62 -10.80
CA ILE A 87 15.15 5.70 -11.31
C ILE A 87 14.43 6.92 -10.70
N SER A 88 14.66 7.16 -9.41
CA SER A 88 14.17 8.33 -8.69
C SER A 88 14.75 9.62 -9.26
N GLY A 89 16.05 9.66 -9.55
CA GLY A 89 16.71 10.82 -10.17
C GLY A 89 16.15 11.15 -11.56
N LEU A 90 15.90 10.14 -12.39
CA LEU A 90 15.22 10.33 -13.69
C LEU A 90 13.79 10.85 -13.52
N ALA A 91 13.07 10.40 -12.50
CA ALA A 91 11.74 10.91 -12.19
C ALA A 91 11.75 12.36 -11.72
N GLU A 92 12.74 12.75 -10.91
CA GLU A 92 12.96 14.14 -10.48
C GLU A 92 13.29 15.06 -11.66
N GLU A 93 14.16 14.62 -12.59
CA GLU A 93 14.47 15.37 -13.82
C GLU A 93 13.22 15.58 -14.68
N ALA A 94 12.37 14.55 -14.81
CA ALA A 94 11.11 14.66 -15.52
C ALA A 94 10.11 15.61 -14.81
N ASP A 95 10.08 15.63 -13.47
CA ASP A 95 9.23 16.53 -12.68
C ASP A 95 9.69 17.99 -12.77
N ALA A 96 11.00 18.24 -12.85
CA ALA A 96 11.56 19.59 -13.01
C ALA A 96 11.08 20.28 -14.32
N GLY A 97 10.71 19.49 -15.33
CA GLY A 97 10.11 19.99 -16.56
C GLY A 97 8.64 20.42 -16.43
N VAL A 98 7.96 20.09 -15.34
CA VAL A 98 6.54 20.41 -15.12
C VAL A 98 6.40 21.80 -14.47
N PRO A 99 5.75 22.79 -15.12
CA PRO A 99 5.61 24.15 -14.60
C PRO A 99 5.02 24.16 -13.18
N ALA A 100 5.59 24.93 -12.24
CA ALA A 100 5.10 25.04 -10.86
C ALA A 100 3.67 25.62 -10.77
N LEU A 101 2.88 25.22 -9.76
CA LEU A 101 1.57 25.80 -9.51
C LEU A 101 1.73 27.22 -8.97
N PRO A 102 0.82 28.14 -9.31
CA PRO A 102 0.81 29.45 -8.68
C PRO A 102 0.62 29.31 -7.17
N PRO A 103 1.30 30.14 -6.35
CA PRO A 103 1.19 30.05 -4.91
C PRO A 103 -0.22 30.42 -4.45
N LEU A 104 -0.74 29.67 -3.48
CA LEU A 104 -2.01 29.96 -2.83
C LEU A 104 -1.92 31.26 -1.99
N SER A 105 -3.02 32.00 -1.92
CA SER A 105 -3.17 33.11 -0.96
C SER A 105 -3.19 32.57 0.47
N ASP A 106 -2.99 33.44 1.47
CA ASP A 106 -2.99 33.00 2.86
C ASP A 106 -4.37 32.54 3.33
N GLU A 107 -5.44 33.15 2.82
CA GLU A 107 -6.82 32.71 3.03
C GLU A 107 -7.06 31.33 2.41
N ALA A 108 -6.59 31.11 1.17
CA ALA A 108 -6.72 29.83 0.50
C ALA A 108 -5.95 28.72 1.24
N LYS A 109 -4.75 29.02 1.75
CA LYS A 109 -3.99 28.08 2.60
C LYS A 109 -4.72 27.78 3.90
N ALA A 110 -5.36 28.77 4.53
CA ALA A 110 -6.12 28.56 5.76
C ALA A 110 -7.34 27.67 5.52
N ALA A 111 -8.10 27.93 4.44
CA ALA A 111 -9.22 27.10 4.03
C ALA A 111 -8.78 25.66 3.71
N LEU A 112 -7.69 25.50 2.96
CA LEU A 112 -7.15 24.18 2.63
C LEU A 112 -6.77 23.38 3.88
N ARG A 113 -6.11 24.01 4.87
CA ARG A 113 -5.78 23.34 6.14
C ARG A 113 -7.02 22.89 6.91
N GLN A 114 -8.08 23.71 6.89
CA GLN A 114 -9.35 23.35 7.52
C GLN A 114 -9.97 22.13 6.82
N GLU A 115 -10.02 22.13 5.49
CA GLU A 115 -10.60 21.01 4.73
C GLU A 115 -9.79 19.73 4.85
N VAL A 116 -8.45 19.82 4.89
CA VAL A 116 -7.58 18.66 5.21
C VAL A 116 -7.92 18.08 6.59
N GLY A 117 -8.13 18.94 7.60
CA GLY A 117 -8.57 18.50 8.92
C GLY A 117 -9.92 17.77 8.88
N LEU A 118 -10.88 18.28 8.12
CA LEU A 118 -12.20 17.63 7.95
C LEU A 118 -12.09 16.28 7.23
N ALA A 119 -11.21 16.15 6.25
CA ALA A 119 -10.96 14.87 5.58
C ALA A 119 -10.35 13.84 6.54
N ASP A 120 -9.40 14.24 7.38
CA ASP A 120 -8.78 13.36 8.39
C ASP A 120 -9.79 12.92 9.46
N ASP A 121 -10.61 13.85 9.96
CA ASP A 121 -11.69 13.53 10.91
C ASP A 121 -12.68 12.52 10.31
N TYR A 122 -13.03 12.70 9.03
CA TYR A 122 -13.91 11.76 8.31
C TYR A 122 -13.24 10.39 8.12
N ALA A 123 -11.96 10.34 7.74
CA ALA A 123 -11.19 9.11 7.63
C ALA A 123 -11.15 8.35 8.96
N ASN A 124 -10.93 9.06 10.07
CA ASN A 124 -10.95 8.50 11.42
C ASN A 124 -12.32 7.94 11.81
N MET A 125 -13.41 8.64 11.44
CA MET A 125 -14.77 8.17 11.68
C MET A 125 -15.07 6.88 10.92
N ILE A 126 -14.84 6.86 9.60
CA ILE A 126 -15.07 5.68 8.76
C ILE A 126 -14.18 4.52 9.20
N GLY A 127 -12.91 4.77 9.53
CA GLY A 127 -11.99 3.75 10.04
C GLY A 127 -12.51 3.08 11.32
N ARG A 128 -13.17 3.82 12.21
CA ARG A 128 -13.82 3.27 13.41
C ARG A 128 -15.06 2.45 13.08
N GLU A 129 -15.91 2.94 12.16
CA GLU A 129 -17.09 2.19 11.71
C GLU A 129 -16.72 0.86 11.06
N VAL A 130 -15.71 0.87 10.20
CA VAL A 130 -15.16 -0.34 9.58
C VAL A 130 -14.61 -1.29 10.65
N CYS A 131 -13.92 -0.80 11.68
CA CYS A 131 -13.50 -1.66 12.79
C CYS A 131 -14.70 -2.32 13.49
N THR A 132 -15.79 -1.58 13.71
CA THR A 132 -17.03 -2.14 14.28
C THR A 132 -17.62 -3.22 13.38
N ILE A 133 -17.65 -3.02 12.06
CA ILE A 133 -18.13 -4.02 11.11
C ILE A 133 -17.23 -5.26 11.13
N LEU A 134 -15.91 -5.09 11.15
CA LEU A 134 -14.95 -6.20 11.22
C LEU A 134 -15.14 -7.06 12.47
N LEU A 135 -15.46 -6.45 13.62
CA LEU A 135 -15.75 -7.19 14.85
C LEU A 135 -16.90 -8.19 14.66
N HIS A 136 -17.95 -7.80 13.92
CA HIS A 136 -19.09 -8.69 13.63
C HIS A 136 -18.74 -9.83 12.66
N HIS A 137 -17.71 -9.63 11.82
CA HIS A 137 -17.24 -10.65 10.86
C HIS A 137 -16.10 -11.52 11.37
N ARG A 138 -15.60 -11.26 12.59
CA ARG A 138 -14.41 -11.92 13.15
C ARG A 138 -14.43 -13.44 13.03
N LEU A 139 -15.54 -14.09 13.42
CA LEU A 139 -15.64 -15.56 13.35
C LEU A 139 -15.62 -16.08 11.91
N ARG A 140 -16.21 -15.35 10.96
CA ARG A 140 -16.20 -15.71 9.55
C ARG A 140 -14.80 -15.59 8.95
N ILE A 141 -14.06 -14.56 9.34
CA ILE A 141 -12.67 -14.34 8.91
C ILE A 141 -11.79 -15.48 9.44
N GLN A 142 -11.92 -15.83 10.72
CA GLN A 142 -11.18 -16.95 11.32
C GLN A 142 -11.50 -18.28 10.62
N ALA A 143 -12.77 -18.58 10.37
CA ALA A 143 -13.16 -19.79 9.64
C ALA A 143 -12.56 -19.85 8.24
N ALA A 144 -12.50 -18.72 7.52
CA ALA A 144 -11.87 -18.66 6.21
C ALA A 144 -10.35 -18.89 6.27
N ILE A 145 -9.67 -18.37 7.30
CA ILE A 145 -8.24 -18.61 7.51
C ILE A 145 -7.97 -20.09 7.75
N SER A 146 -8.71 -20.72 8.65
CA SER A 146 -8.56 -22.16 8.91
C SER A 146 -8.91 -23.02 7.70
N GLN A 147 -9.87 -22.59 6.88
CA GLN A 147 -10.26 -23.34 5.68
C GLN A 147 -9.24 -23.21 4.54
N TYR A 148 -8.68 -22.02 4.32
CA TYR A 148 -7.92 -21.74 3.09
C TYR A 148 -6.42 -21.51 3.33
N VAL A 149 -6.03 -20.99 4.49
CA VAL A 149 -4.63 -20.58 4.74
C VAL A 149 -3.89 -21.66 5.52
N GLU A 150 -4.45 -22.16 6.61
CA GLU A 150 -3.81 -23.19 7.44
C GLU A 150 -3.36 -24.43 6.65
N PRO A 151 -4.16 -25.00 5.71
CA PRO A 151 -3.72 -26.17 4.93
C PRO A 151 -2.53 -25.88 4.02
N GLN A 152 -2.39 -24.65 3.53
CA GLN A 152 -1.26 -24.25 2.70
C GLN A 152 0.02 -24.15 3.55
N ILE A 153 -0.08 -23.62 4.76
CA ILE A 153 1.04 -23.56 5.71
C ILE A 153 1.49 -24.98 6.06
N GLU A 154 0.55 -25.88 6.37
CA GLU A 154 0.86 -27.26 6.72
C GLU A 154 1.58 -27.97 5.57
N ALA A 155 1.08 -27.84 4.32
CA ALA A 155 1.73 -28.40 3.15
C ALA A 155 3.16 -27.84 2.92
N MET A 156 3.35 -26.53 3.13
CA MET A 156 4.68 -25.91 3.03
C MET A 156 5.64 -26.41 4.11
N LEU A 157 5.15 -26.61 5.33
CA LEU A 157 5.95 -27.14 6.43
C LEU A 157 6.30 -28.61 6.23
N GLU A 158 5.36 -29.42 5.75
CA GLU A 158 5.61 -30.83 5.43
C GLU A 158 6.69 -30.97 4.34
N GLU A 159 6.59 -30.15 3.29
CA GLU A 159 7.60 -30.13 2.23
C GLU A 159 8.96 -29.66 2.75
N LEU A 160 8.99 -28.63 3.60
CA LEU A 160 10.22 -28.17 4.23
C LEU A 160 10.84 -29.27 5.10
N THR A 161 10.04 -29.97 5.93
CA THR A 161 10.53 -31.10 6.75
C THR A 161 11.10 -32.20 5.88
N ARG A 162 10.41 -32.59 4.80
CA ARG A 162 10.90 -33.61 3.86
C ARG A 162 12.23 -33.21 3.22
N SER A 163 12.38 -31.95 2.81
CA SER A 163 13.62 -31.44 2.23
C SER A 163 14.78 -31.42 3.23
N LEU A 164 14.49 -31.18 4.52
CA LEU A 164 15.49 -31.13 5.58
C LEU A 164 15.86 -32.53 6.11
N ASP A 165 14.95 -33.52 6.02
CA ASP A 165 15.20 -34.91 6.43
C ASP A 165 16.00 -35.71 5.39
N ALA A 166 16.09 -35.25 4.14
CA ALA A 166 16.94 -35.82 3.10
C ALA A 166 17.78 -34.74 2.40
N PRO A 167 18.73 -34.09 3.09
CA PRO A 167 19.50 -32.97 2.52
C PRO A 167 20.47 -33.42 1.41
N PHE A 168 20.69 -34.73 1.27
CA PHE A 168 21.47 -35.36 0.21
C PHE A 168 20.79 -36.68 -0.16
N ASP A 169 19.98 -36.71 -1.23
CA ASP A 169 19.56 -37.98 -1.82
C ASP A 169 20.77 -38.57 -2.58
N PRO A 170 21.32 -39.73 -2.18
CA PRO A 170 22.48 -40.33 -2.86
C PRO A 170 22.17 -40.75 -4.31
N ASN A 171 20.93 -40.63 -4.77
CA ASN A 171 20.53 -40.88 -6.16
C ASN A 171 20.31 -39.61 -7.00
N GLU A 172 20.51 -38.41 -6.44
CA GLU A 172 20.44 -37.18 -7.21
C GLU A 172 21.74 -36.99 -8.01
N PRO A 173 21.70 -37.01 -9.36
CA PRO A 173 22.91 -36.83 -10.15
C PRO A 173 23.43 -35.40 -9.96
N PRO A 174 24.76 -35.19 -9.85
CA PRO A 174 25.30 -33.85 -9.73
C PRO A 174 24.91 -33.03 -10.95
N THR A 175 24.18 -31.94 -10.74
CA THR A 175 23.99 -30.90 -11.75
C THR A 175 25.35 -30.32 -12.12
N ILE A 176 25.73 -30.51 -13.38
CA ILE A 176 26.93 -29.93 -14.03
C ILE A 176 26.61 -28.49 -14.44
#